data_AF-X0T1F0-F1
#
_entry.id   AF-X0T1F0-F1
#
_cell.length_a   1.000
_cell.length_b   1.000
_cell.length_c   1.000
_cell.angle_alpha   90.00
_cell.angle_beta   90.00
_cell.angle_gamma   90.00
#
_symmetry.space_group_name_H-M   'P 1'
#
loop_
_entity.id
_entity.type
_entity.pdbx_description
1 polymer ?
#
loop_
_entity_poly.entity_id
_entity_poly.type
_entity_poly.pdbx_seq_one_letter_code
_entity_poly.pdbx_strand_id
1 'polypeptide(L)'
;MEHIEPLIRLVKDHENISEFLEGVEQAMGFLHDEEAWKKIKPIEKFFLRHIIYHFEFEEKNVFPVILSKLATLESIKLILELQKEHGFILTKLWEFLSITSKKIAPVDRETSAKLNCMGRNIIHLLLTHASKEDDKLLPLLEENKEIFDF
;
A
#
# COMPACT_ATOMS: atom_id res chain seq x y z
N MET A 1 15.37 -2.78 -21.61
CA MET A 1 14.62 -2.71 -20.35
C MET A 1 14.97 -3.95 -19.58
N GLU A 2 15.61 -3.81 -18.42
CA GLU A 2 15.90 -4.96 -17.56
C GLU A 2 14.57 -5.58 -17.13
N HIS A 3 14.36 -6.85 -17.47
CA HIS A 3 13.28 -7.64 -16.90
C HIS A 3 13.64 -7.86 -15.43
N ILE A 4 13.13 -7.01 -14.54
CA ILE A 4 13.17 -7.30 -13.11
C ILE A 4 12.14 -8.40 -12.88
N GLU A 5 12.58 -9.55 -12.36
CA GLU A 5 11.69 -10.63 -11.94
C GLU A 5 10.59 -10.08 -11.02
N PRO A 6 9.32 -10.45 -11.24
CA PRO A 6 8.18 -9.98 -10.44
C PRO A 6 8.39 -10.12 -8.93
N LEU A 7 9.03 -11.20 -8.49
CA LEU A 7 9.38 -11.44 -7.09
C LEU A 7 10.38 -10.41 -6.54
N ILE A 8 11.46 -10.13 -7.27
CA ILE A 8 12.46 -9.12 -6.87
C ILE A 8 11.83 -7.74 -6.75
N ARG A 9 10.90 -7.42 -7.65
CA ARG A 9 10.16 -6.17 -7.60
C ARG A 9 9.26 -6.11 -6.35
N LEU A 10 8.52 -7.18 -6.04
CA LEU A 10 7.60 -7.22 -4.90
C LEU A 10 8.33 -6.97 -3.58
N VAL A 11 9.44 -7.69 -3.35
CA VAL A 11 10.27 -7.56 -2.15
C VAL A 11 10.80 -6.13 -2.01
N LYS A 12 11.33 -5.55 -3.10
CA LYS A 12 11.82 -4.16 -3.08
C LYS A 12 10.71 -3.16 -2.81
N ASP A 13 9.52 -3.36 -3.36
CA ASP A 13 8.39 -2.47 -3.10
C ASP A 13 8.03 -2.51 -1.61
N HIS A 14 8.01 -3.68 -0.98
CA HIS A 14 7.70 -3.84 0.45
C HIS A 14 8.73 -3.18 1.37
N GLU A 15 10.02 -3.36 1.09
CA GLU A 15 11.10 -2.70 1.84
C GLU A 15 10.96 -1.16 1.76
N ASN A 16 10.79 -0.63 0.55
CA ASN A 16 10.65 0.82 0.33
C ASN A 16 9.37 1.39 0.95
N ILE A 17 8.26 0.65 0.87
CA ILE A 17 6.98 1.08 1.43
C ILE A 17 7.06 1.09 2.96
N SER A 18 7.62 0.04 3.57
CA SER A 18 7.74 -0.08 5.02
C SER A 18 8.60 1.03 5.62
N GLU A 19 9.78 1.28 5.07
CA GLU A 19 10.68 2.35 5.51
C GLU A 19 10.01 3.73 5.41
N PHE A 20 9.27 3.98 4.32
CA PHE A 20 8.56 5.24 4.17
C PHE A 20 7.40 5.38 5.16
N LEU A 21 6.64 4.31 5.40
CA LEU A 21 5.49 4.33 6.32
C LEU A 21 5.92 4.62 7.77
N GLU A 22 7.05 4.07 8.21
CA GLU A 22 7.64 4.41 9.52
C GLU A 22 7.97 5.91 9.62
N GLY A 23 8.54 6.49 8.57
CA GLY A 23 8.81 7.94 8.50
C GLY A 23 7.55 8.80 8.49
N VAL A 24 6.47 8.35 7.84
CA VAL A 24 5.19 9.07 7.81
C VAL A 24 4.46 9.00 9.13
N GLU A 25 4.49 7.87 9.83
CA GLU A 25 3.87 7.75 11.16
C GLU A 25 4.43 8.79 12.13
N GLN A 26 5.75 8.97 12.11
CA GLN A 26 6.45 10.01 12.86
C GLN A 26 6.02 11.41 12.42
N ALA A 27 5.95 11.67 11.10
CA ALA A 27 5.56 12.98 10.56
C ALA A 27 4.10 13.37 10.90
N MET A 28 3.20 12.39 10.99
CA MET A 28 1.79 12.62 11.36
C MET A 28 1.59 12.91 12.85
N GLY A 29 2.59 12.70 13.71
CA GLY A 29 2.59 13.21 15.08
C GLY A 29 2.61 14.75 15.19
N PHE A 30 2.93 15.46 14.10
CA PHE A 30 3.20 16.89 14.09
C PHE A 30 2.26 17.73 13.20
N LEU A 31 1.12 17.21 12.73
CA LEU A 31 0.20 17.96 11.85
C LEU A 31 -0.64 19.05 12.55
N HIS A 32 -0.17 19.62 13.66
CA HIS A 32 -0.86 20.70 14.37
C HIS A 32 -0.43 22.11 13.94
N ASP A 33 0.63 22.23 13.16
CA ASP A 33 1.19 23.52 12.73
C ASP A 33 0.80 23.90 11.29
N GLU A 34 0.87 25.19 10.94
CA GLU A 34 0.65 25.68 9.57
C GLU A 34 1.55 24.98 8.51
N GLU A 35 2.63 24.34 8.95
CA GLU A 35 3.52 23.53 8.10
C GLU A 35 3.02 22.11 7.82
N ALA A 36 1.94 21.66 8.46
CA ALA A 36 1.32 20.33 8.29
C ALA A 36 1.04 20.02 6.81
N TRP A 37 0.58 21.01 6.05
CA TRP A 37 0.28 20.86 4.63
C TRP A 37 1.50 20.59 3.75
N LYS A 38 2.67 21.15 4.12
CA LYS A 38 3.92 20.86 3.41
C LYS A 38 4.32 19.39 3.56
N LYS A 39 3.93 18.75 4.67
CA LYS A 39 4.17 17.34 4.97
C LYS A 39 3.13 16.41 4.31
N ILE A 40 1.89 16.89 4.13
CA ILE A 40 0.82 16.10 3.51
C ILE A 40 1.06 15.86 2.01
N LYS A 41 1.59 16.82 1.24
CA LYS A 41 1.81 16.64 -0.20
C LYS A 41 2.78 15.50 -0.56
N PRO A 42 3.92 15.34 0.14
CA PRO A 42 4.75 14.14 0.00
C PRO A 42 4.00 12.83 0.28
N ILE A 43 3.15 12.81 1.32
CA ILE A 43 2.35 11.63 1.69
C ILE A 43 1.34 11.27 0.59
N GLU A 44 0.60 12.26 0.07
CA GLU A 44 -0.32 12.04 -1.06
C GLU A 44 0.41 11.44 -2.27
N LYS A 45 1.56 12.03 -2.60
CA LYS A 45 2.37 11.62 -3.75
C LYS A 45 2.90 10.20 -3.56
N PHE A 46 3.27 9.83 -2.33
CA PHE A 46 3.68 8.49 -2.00
C PHE A 46 2.53 7.49 -2.19
N PHE A 47 1.37 7.74 -1.57
CA PHE A 47 0.21 6.86 -1.71
C PHE A 47 -0.20 6.64 -3.17
N LEU A 48 -0.27 7.73 -3.95
CA LEU A 48 -0.64 7.65 -5.37
C LEU A 48 0.38 6.88 -6.21
N ARG A 49 1.68 7.01 -5.94
CA ARG A 49 2.73 6.46 -6.81
C ARG A 49 3.22 5.09 -6.41
N HIS A 50 3.25 4.80 -5.12
CA HIS A 50 3.84 3.57 -4.59
C HIS A 50 2.72 2.58 -4.27
N ILE A 51 1.77 2.96 -3.40
CA ILE A 51 0.74 2.02 -2.94
C ILE A 51 -0.21 1.63 -4.06
N ILE A 52 -0.84 2.60 -4.74
CA ILE A 52 -1.82 2.29 -5.80
C ILE A 52 -1.16 1.51 -6.94
N TYR A 53 0.05 1.89 -7.33
CA TYR A 53 0.78 1.22 -8.40
C TYR A 53 1.25 -0.19 -8.02
N HIS A 54 1.60 -0.40 -6.75
CA HIS A 54 1.95 -1.71 -6.22
C HIS A 54 0.75 -2.66 -6.29
N PHE A 55 -0.41 -2.26 -5.73
CA PHE A 55 -1.63 -3.06 -5.83
C PHE A 55 -2.02 -3.33 -7.29
N GLU A 56 -1.96 -2.31 -8.16
CA GLU A 56 -2.23 -2.53 -9.58
C GLU A 56 -1.28 -3.54 -10.23
N PHE A 57 -0.01 -3.55 -9.83
CA PHE A 57 0.96 -4.50 -10.34
C PHE A 57 0.62 -5.92 -9.92
N GLU A 58 0.30 -6.13 -8.65
CA GLU A 58 -0.05 -7.45 -8.13
C GLU A 58 -1.32 -8.00 -8.78
N GLU A 59 -2.36 -7.19 -8.84
CA GLU A 59 -3.66 -7.53 -9.44
C GLU A 59 -3.54 -7.90 -10.92
N LYS A 60 -2.64 -7.24 -11.66
CA LYS A 60 -2.50 -7.43 -13.11
C LYS A 60 -1.45 -8.45 -13.49
N ASN A 61 -0.44 -8.69 -12.65
CA ASN A 61 0.75 -9.46 -13.03
C ASN A 61 1.08 -10.62 -12.10
N VAL A 62 0.80 -10.50 -10.80
CA VAL A 62 1.17 -11.52 -9.79
C VAL A 62 0.01 -12.47 -9.56
N PHE A 63 -1.14 -11.94 -9.13
CA PHE A 63 -2.31 -12.74 -8.77
C PHE A 63 -2.84 -13.59 -9.92
N PRO A 64 -2.94 -13.10 -11.19
CA PRO A 64 -3.38 -13.93 -12.29
C PRO A 64 -2.46 -15.12 -12.57
N VAL A 65 -1.14 -14.95 -12.37
CA VAL A 65 -0.16 -16.02 -12.58
C VAL A 65 -0.33 -17.09 -11.50
N ILE A 66 -0.44 -16.69 -10.23
CA ILE A 66 -0.71 -17.62 -9.11
C ILE A 66 -2.02 -18.37 -9.36
N LEU A 67 -3.10 -17.67 -9.71
CA LEU A 67 -4.41 -18.28 -9.95
C LEU A 67 -4.46 -19.19 -11.18
N SER A 68 -3.56 -19.01 -12.15
CA SER A 68 -3.50 -19.87 -13.34
C SER A 68 -2.56 -21.06 -13.18
N LYS A 69 -1.44 -20.90 -12.46
CA LYS A 69 -0.40 -21.93 -12.34
C LYS A 69 -0.43 -22.68 -11.00
N LEU A 70 -0.94 -22.08 -9.93
CA LEU A 70 -0.93 -22.60 -8.55
C LEU A 70 -2.32 -22.58 -7.91
N ALA A 71 -3.37 -22.91 -8.67
CA ALA A 71 -4.78 -22.76 -8.26
C ALA A 71 -5.26 -23.76 -7.19
N THR A 72 -4.62 -23.78 -6.02
CA THR A 72 -5.09 -24.53 -4.85
C THR A 72 -6.18 -23.75 -4.12
N LEU A 73 -6.95 -24.43 -3.26
CA LEU A 73 -7.97 -23.76 -2.46
C LEU A 73 -7.35 -22.69 -1.54
N GLU A 74 -6.17 -22.97 -1.01
CA GLU A 74 -5.40 -22.10 -0.13
C GLU A 74 -4.92 -20.84 -0.87
N SER A 75 -4.31 -20.98 -2.06
CA SER A 75 -3.85 -19.82 -2.83
C SER A 75 -5.02 -18.97 -3.30
N ILE A 76 -6.11 -19.58 -3.77
CA ILE A 76 -7.32 -18.85 -4.20
C ILE A 76 -7.89 -18.05 -3.03
N LYS A 77 -7.99 -18.64 -1.83
CA LYS A 77 -8.47 -17.93 -0.64
C LYS A 77 -7.55 -16.77 -0.27
N LEU A 78 -6.23 -16.99 -0.28
CA LEU A 78 -5.25 -15.94 0.01
C LEU A 78 -5.40 -14.77 -0.97
N ILE A 79 -5.44 -15.04 -2.27
CA ILE A 79 -5.59 -13.97 -3.28
C ILE A 79 -6.91 -13.21 -3.07
N LEU A 80 -8.04 -13.89 -2.91
CA LEU A 80 -9.32 -13.21 -2.69
C LEU A 80 -9.33 -12.36 -1.41
N GLU A 81 -8.62 -12.78 -0.37
CA GLU A 81 -8.44 -12.02 0.86
C GLU A 81 -7.61 -10.75 0.62
N LEU A 82 -6.47 -10.86 -0.06
CA LEU A 82 -5.60 -9.72 -0.41
C LEU A 82 -6.33 -8.70 -1.31
N GLN A 83 -7.02 -9.17 -2.35
CA GLN A 83 -7.82 -8.29 -3.23
C GLN A 83 -8.91 -7.53 -2.46
N LYS A 84 -9.55 -8.19 -1.49
CA LYS A 84 -10.54 -7.55 -0.62
C LYS A 84 -9.88 -6.47 0.25
N GLU A 85 -8.68 -6.72 0.76
CA GLU A 85 -7.92 -5.74 1.53
C GLU A 85 -7.49 -4.56 0.68
N HIS A 86 -6.99 -4.78 -0.54
CA HIS A 86 -6.71 -3.73 -1.51
C HIS A 86 -7.91 -2.80 -1.70
N GLY A 87 -9.09 -3.38 -1.98
CA GLY A 87 -10.32 -2.60 -2.16
C GLY A 87 -10.67 -1.74 -0.93
N PHE A 88 -10.50 -2.30 0.27
CA PHE A 88 -10.75 -1.56 1.51
C PHE A 88 -9.74 -0.43 1.74
N ILE A 89 -8.44 -0.71 1.57
CA ILE A 89 -7.35 0.26 1.73
C ILE A 89 -7.49 1.39 0.71
N LEU A 90 -7.74 1.06 -0.56
CA LEU A 90 -7.96 2.04 -1.62
C LEU A 90 -9.14 2.96 -1.30
N THR A 91 -10.23 2.42 -0.75
CA THR A 91 -11.37 3.25 -0.32
C THR A 91 -10.93 4.28 0.74
N LYS A 92 -10.13 3.88 1.73
CA LYS A 92 -9.61 4.79 2.76
C LYS A 92 -8.61 5.80 2.22
N LEU A 93 -7.76 5.40 1.28
CA LEU A 93 -6.87 6.30 0.56
C LEU A 93 -7.64 7.35 -0.23
N TRP A 94 -8.69 6.97 -0.96
CA TRP A 94 -9.52 7.92 -1.70
C TRP A 94 -10.27 8.88 -0.79
N GLU A 95 -10.80 8.40 0.34
CA GLU A 95 -11.38 9.27 1.37
C GLU A 95 -10.36 10.32 1.85
N PHE A 96 -9.13 9.91 2.18
CA PHE A 96 -8.06 10.82 2.60
C PHE A 96 -7.71 11.84 1.50
N LEU A 97 -7.45 11.36 0.28
CA LEU A 97 -7.06 12.18 -0.86
C LEU A 97 -8.16 13.17 -1.26
N SER A 98 -9.44 12.81 -1.11
CA SER A 98 -10.56 13.72 -1.40
C SER A 98 -10.59 14.96 -0.50
N ILE A 99 -10.04 14.85 0.71
CA ILE A 99 -9.94 15.93 1.68
C ILE A 99 -8.67 16.74 1.42
N THR A 100 -7.54 16.07 1.19
CA THR A 100 -6.23 16.74 1.09
C THR A 100 -5.94 17.34 -0.30
N SER A 101 -6.58 16.83 -1.35
CA SER A 101 -6.46 17.37 -2.72
C SER A 101 -7.05 18.78 -2.85
N LYS A 102 -8.04 19.12 -2.02
CA LYS A 102 -8.59 20.47 -1.94
C LYS A 102 -7.65 21.33 -1.11
N LYS A 103 -7.04 22.36 -1.71
CA LYS A 103 -6.20 23.32 -0.97
C LYS A 103 -7.09 24.18 -0.06
N ILE A 104 -7.39 23.68 1.13
CA ILE A 104 -8.19 24.40 2.13
C ILE A 104 -7.24 25.22 3.01
N ALA A 105 -7.25 26.53 2.80
CA ALA A 105 -6.65 27.49 3.72
C ALA A 105 -7.42 27.51 5.05
N PRO A 106 -6.76 27.91 6.14
CA PRO A 106 -6.21 26.98 7.13
C PRO A 106 -7.21 25.89 7.55
N VAL A 107 -6.70 24.69 7.74
CA VAL A 107 -7.49 23.56 8.25
C VAL A 107 -7.71 23.77 9.73
N ASP A 108 -8.97 23.74 10.16
CA ASP A 108 -9.28 23.77 11.58
C ASP A 108 -8.66 22.57 12.32
N ARG A 109 -8.56 22.70 13.64
CA ARG A 109 -7.97 21.66 14.49
C ARG A 109 -8.68 20.31 14.35
N GLU A 110 -10.00 20.33 14.11
CA GLU A 110 -10.83 19.14 13.98
C GLU A 110 -10.48 18.35 12.71
N THR A 111 -10.42 19.04 11.57
CA THR A 111 -10.07 18.44 10.28
C THR A 111 -8.62 17.97 10.29
N SER A 112 -7.71 18.68 10.95
CA SER A 112 -6.32 18.23 11.15
C SER A 112 -6.25 16.95 11.98
N ALA A 113 -6.99 16.88 13.09
CA ALA A 113 -7.08 15.66 13.91
C ALA A 113 -7.71 14.49 13.15
N LYS A 114 -8.72 14.76 12.31
CA LYS A 114 -9.35 13.77 11.44
C LYS A 114 -8.35 13.23 10.41
N LEU A 115 -7.60 14.10 9.73
CA LEU A 115 -6.58 13.70 8.76
C LEU A 115 -5.47 12.86 9.40
N ASN A 116 -5.03 13.24 10.61
CA ASN A 116 -4.09 12.44 11.40
C ASN A 116 -4.62 11.04 11.69
N CYS A 117 -5.87 10.95 12.17
CA CYS A 117 -6.51 9.67 12.48
C CYS A 117 -6.64 8.80 11.22
N MET A 118 -7.12 9.39 10.11
CA MET A 118 -7.26 8.69 8.84
C MET A 118 -5.92 8.18 8.33
N GLY A 119 -4.89 9.04 8.33
CA GLY A 119 -3.55 8.65 7.89
C GLY A 119 -2.97 7.51 8.73
N ARG A 120 -3.07 7.59 10.07
CA ARG A 120 -2.58 6.51 10.96
C ARG A 120 -3.31 5.20 10.71
N ASN A 121 -4.62 5.26 10.51
CA ASN A 121 -5.41 4.08 10.18
C ASN A 121 -4.98 3.47 8.84
N ILE A 122 -4.73 4.30 7.82
CA ILE A 122 -4.22 3.84 6.52
C ILE A 122 -2.85 3.17 6.67
N ILE A 123 -1.92 3.78 7.41
CA ILE A 123 -0.60 3.19 7.68
C ILE A 123 -0.74 1.84 8.36
N HIS A 124 -1.55 1.76 9.41
CA HIS A 124 -1.77 0.51 10.13
C HIS A 124 -2.33 -0.59 9.23
N LEU A 125 -3.29 -0.24 8.35
CA LEU A 125 -3.83 -1.19 7.38
C LEU A 125 -2.78 -1.66 6.39
N LEU A 126 -1.94 -0.75 5.88
CA LEU A 126 -0.84 -1.08 4.96
C LEU A 126 0.19 -2.00 5.61
N LEU A 127 0.63 -1.71 6.84
CA LEU A 127 1.59 -2.55 7.56
C LEU A 127 1.01 -3.94 7.86
N THR A 128 -0.26 -4.02 8.25
CA THR A 128 -0.93 -5.29 8.51
C THR A 128 -1.05 -6.13 7.25
N HIS A 129 -1.36 -5.48 6.13
CA HIS A 129 -1.48 -6.11 4.82
C HIS A 129 -0.10 -6.60 4.31
N ALA A 130 0.91 -5.73 4.34
CA ALA A 130 2.29 -6.10 3.96
C ALA A 130 2.81 -7.28 4.79
N SER A 131 2.60 -7.28 6.11
CA SER A 131 2.96 -8.43 6.95
C SER A 131 2.30 -9.74 6.52
N LYS A 132 1.06 -9.70 6.03
CA LYS A 132 0.38 -10.90 5.55
C LYS A 132 0.97 -11.40 4.25
N GLU A 133 1.32 -10.50 3.35
CA GLU A 133 1.99 -10.83 2.10
C GLU A 133 3.39 -11.38 2.36
N ASP A 134 4.14 -10.77 3.28
CA ASP A 134 5.45 -11.25 3.71
C ASP A 134 5.38 -12.64 4.33
N ASP A 135 4.37 -12.92 5.15
CA ASP A 135 4.23 -14.20 5.85
C ASP A 135 3.63 -15.32 4.97
N LYS A 136 2.92 -14.97 3.89
CA LYS A 136 2.12 -15.96 3.12
C LYS A 136 2.34 -15.90 1.63
N LEU A 137 2.26 -14.72 1.02
CA LEU A 137 2.36 -14.55 -0.42
C LEU A 137 3.80 -14.72 -0.89
N LEU A 138 4.75 -14.02 -0.26
CA LEU A 138 6.17 -14.07 -0.62
C LEU A 138 6.73 -15.50 -0.51
N PRO A 139 6.53 -16.25 0.60
CA PRO A 139 6.98 -17.64 0.68
C PRO A 139 6.37 -18.52 -0.42
N LEU A 140 5.08 -18.36 -0.72
CA LEU A 140 4.43 -19.09 -1.81
C LEU A 140 5.11 -18.80 -3.16
N LEU A 141 5.45 -17.54 -3.43
CA LEU A 141 6.16 -17.16 -4.65
C LEU A 141 7.61 -17.65 -4.65
N GLU A 142 8.28 -17.66 -3.50
CA GLU A 142 9.65 -18.15 -3.37
C GLU A 142 9.77 -19.66 -3.57
N GLU A 143 8.77 -20.42 -3.14
CA GLU A 143 8.72 -21.87 -3.35
C GLU A 143 8.41 -22.24 -4.80
N ASN A 144 7.84 -21.30 -5.58
CA ASN A 144 7.32 -21.53 -6.93
C ASN A 144 7.80 -20.43 -7.91
N LYS A 145 9.07 -20.03 -7.84
CA LYS A 145 9.61 -18.87 -8.62
C LYS A 145 9.44 -19.06 -10.13
N GLU A 146 9.48 -20.31 -10.58
CA GLU A 146 9.36 -20.72 -11.98
C GLU A 146 8.00 -20.39 -12.60
N ILE A 147 6.98 -20.05 -11.81
CA ILE A 147 5.69 -19.63 -12.37
C ILE A 147 5.80 -18.32 -13.16
N PHE A 148 6.87 -17.54 -12.97
CA PHE A 148 7.14 -16.31 -13.72
C PHE A 148 8.11 -16.49 -14.89
N ASP A 149 8.57 -17.72 -15.15
CA ASP A 149 9.34 -18.03 -16.35
C ASP A 149 8.38 -18.13 -17.55
N PHE A 150 8.62 -17.29 -18.57
CA PHE A 150 7.86 -17.21 -19.82
C PHE A 150 8.71 -17.63 -21.02
#